data_AF-A0AAD3CT69-F1
#
_entry.id   AF-A0AAD3CT69-F1
#
_cell.length_a   1.000
_cell.length_b   1.000
_cell.length_c   1.000
_cell.angle_alpha   90.00
_cell.angle_beta   90.00
_cell.angle_gamma   90.00
#
_symmetry.space_group_name_H-M   'P 1'
#
loop_
_entity.id
_entity.type
_entity.pdbx_description
1 polymer ?
#
loop_
_entity_poly.entity_id
_entity_poly.type
_entity_poly.pdbx_seq_one_letter_code
_entity_poly.pdbx_strand_id
1 'polypeptide(L)'
;MGKQNRRKKGNKKSGAAKSPNQGSAAPITSKSSLVQRLRHGDLRLKHGALTAASATLFAPESLAKNAPITTELIQAVSERVMDEDTPCSMVALGCLGNYILFQESQKNANQVETLLTPILLRKMNQACDEVESIAKEMIAFEESQPSQEGDMETVESKKKKKKGGKKPVAKSMEKFTLAIMEQWSVLSLCLHAICGLVESTATTNESSSVLYHERELFLGTTLRSLRLGAEMVTVLASPDTNMKKSIATKENESNIISDVVTYAIRTIHSACDDNPQFVSSLLAANGGNDWKTLIISSVGNTVLPTLARLHCCGITIICRQITKSDELTQIRYTSKWLKHIK
;
A
#
# COMPACT_ATOMS: atom_id res chain seq x y z
N MET A 1 -45.28 19.19 51.25
CA MET A 1 -46.50 19.15 50.40
C MET A 1 -46.16 18.54 49.06
N GLY A 2 -46.41 17.24 48.88
CA GLY A 2 -46.13 16.50 47.64
C GLY A 2 -47.41 16.27 46.85
N LYS A 3 -47.34 16.42 45.52
CA LYS A 3 -48.35 15.90 44.60
C LYS A 3 -47.77 14.71 43.84
N GLN A 4 -48.17 13.53 44.28
CA GLN A 4 -48.06 12.27 43.54
C GLN A 4 -49.02 12.32 42.36
N ASN A 5 -48.56 11.92 41.17
CA ASN A 5 -49.46 11.67 40.04
C ASN A 5 -49.49 10.19 39.65
N ARG A 6 -50.72 9.76 39.40
CA ARG A 6 -51.25 8.40 39.33
C ARG A 6 -50.74 7.59 38.13
N ARG A 7 -50.45 6.32 38.40
CA ARG A 7 -50.40 5.21 37.44
C ARG A 7 -51.72 5.02 36.69
N LYS A 8 -51.66 4.57 35.43
CA LYS A 8 -52.71 3.73 34.83
C LYS A 8 -52.10 2.45 34.28
N LYS A 9 -52.64 1.33 34.76
CA LYS A 9 -52.35 -0.07 34.43
C LYS A 9 -53.09 -0.50 33.16
N GLY A 10 -52.50 -1.47 32.45
CA GLY A 10 -53.19 -2.45 31.61
C GLY A 10 -52.18 -3.13 30.68
N ASN A 11 -52.11 -4.44 30.49
CA ASN A 11 -52.66 -5.60 31.18
C ASN A 11 -51.77 -6.80 30.81
N LYS A 12 -51.57 -7.75 31.74
CA LYS A 12 -50.79 -8.99 31.55
C LYS A 12 -51.59 -10.03 30.75
N LYS A 13 -50.93 -10.71 29.81
CA LYS A 13 -51.11 -12.15 29.46
C LYS A 13 -49.70 -12.72 29.27
N SER A 14 -49.09 -13.32 30.30
CA SER A 14 -49.08 -14.76 30.62
C SER A 14 -48.44 -15.62 29.52
N GLY A 15 -47.23 -16.12 29.79
CA GLY A 15 -46.63 -17.20 29.01
C GLY A 15 -45.14 -17.42 29.25
N ALA A 16 -44.83 -18.36 30.15
CA ALA A 16 -43.58 -19.11 30.32
C ALA A 16 -42.31 -18.37 30.80
N ALA A 17 -41.85 -18.82 31.97
CA ALA A 17 -40.56 -18.49 32.56
C ALA A 17 -39.38 -18.98 31.69
N LYS A 18 -38.37 -18.11 31.50
CA LYS A 18 -37.00 -18.53 31.23
C LYS A 18 -36.05 -17.73 32.12
N SER A 19 -35.17 -18.48 32.78
CA SER A 19 -34.06 -18.05 33.63
C SER A 19 -33.17 -16.97 33.02
N PRO A 20 -32.42 -16.23 33.85
CA PRO A 20 -31.50 -15.19 33.40
C PRO A 20 -30.33 -15.84 32.66
N ASN A 21 -30.32 -15.69 31.33
CA ASN A 21 -29.20 -16.16 30.53
C ASN A 21 -28.08 -15.12 30.65
N GLN A 22 -27.02 -15.53 31.33
CA GLN A 22 -25.69 -14.94 31.25
C GLN A 22 -25.34 -14.74 29.76
N GLY A 23 -24.73 -13.60 29.45
CA GLY A 23 -24.21 -13.28 28.13
C GLY A 23 -23.09 -14.22 27.74
N SER A 24 -23.45 -15.40 27.25
CA SER A 24 -22.54 -16.28 26.52
C SER A 24 -22.41 -15.73 25.11
N ALA A 25 -21.22 -15.23 24.78
CA ALA A 25 -20.80 -15.06 23.39
C ALA A 25 -21.04 -16.39 22.67
N ALA A 26 -22.01 -16.41 21.75
CA ALA A 26 -22.32 -17.61 20.99
C ALA A 26 -21.08 -18.02 20.17
N PRO A 27 -20.72 -19.32 20.16
CA PRO A 27 -19.60 -19.80 19.36
C PRO A 27 -19.92 -19.54 17.88
N ILE A 28 -18.98 -18.95 17.17
CA ILE A 28 -19.08 -18.62 15.73
C ILE A 28 -19.02 -19.94 14.95
N THR A 29 -20.16 -20.63 14.87
CA THR A 29 -20.29 -21.90 14.15
C THR A 29 -21.00 -21.67 12.81
N SER A 30 -20.33 -21.01 11.87
CA SER A 30 -20.29 -21.45 10.47
C SER A 30 -19.30 -20.59 9.68
N LYS A 31 -18.38 -21.19 8.94
CA LYS A 31 -17.49 -20.47 8.01
C LYS A 31 -18.28 -19.73 6.92
N SER A 32 -19.49 -20.20 6.60
CA SER A 32 -20.43 -19.49 5.71
C SER A 32 -20.86 -18.13 6.26
N SER A 33 -20.86 -17.95 7.59
CA SER A 33 -21.19 -16.65 8.21
C SER A 33 -20.11 -15.60 7.97
N LEU A 34 -18.83 -15.98 7.82
CA LEU A 34 -17.76 -15.01 7.62
C LEU A 34 -17.79 -14.43 6.21
N VAL A 35 -17.84 -15.29 5.19
CA VAL A 35 -17.94 -14.85 3.78
C VAL A 35 -19.16 -13.94 3.58
N GLN A 36 -20.30 -14.30 4.17
CA GLN A 36 -21.51 -13.48 4.11
C GLN A 36 -21.32 -12.11 4.78
N ARG A 37 -20.61 -12.04 5.91
CA ARG A 37 -20.31 -10.77 6.58
C ARG A 37 -19.32 -9.92 5.79
N LEU A 38 -18.32 -10.53 5.16
CA LEU A 38 -17.37 -9.83 4.29
C LEU A 38 -18.06 -9.24 3.06
N ARG A 39 -19.11 -9.88 2.54
CA ARG A 39 -19.93 -9.40 1.41
C ARG A 39 -21.17 -8.59 1.83
N HIS A 40 -21.24 -8.19 3.10
CA HIS A 40 -22.38 -7.45 3.60
C HIS A 40 -22.43 -6.02 3.04
N GLY A 41 -23.62 -5.46 2.81
CA GLY A 41 -23.75 -4.08 2.29
C GLY A 41 -23.27 -3.00 3.27
N ASP A 42 -23.44 -3.24 4.58
CA ASP A 42 -22.97 -2.34 5.65
C ASP A 42 -21.44 -2.38 5.80
N LEU A 43 -20.79 -1.23 5.58
CA LEU A 43 -19.35 -1.04 5.69
C LEU A 43 -18.79 -1.41 7.08
N ARG A 44 -19.51 -1.10 8.16
CA ARG A 44 -19.03 -1.34 9.52
C ARG A 44 -18.96 -2.84 9.81
N LEU A 45 -19.94 -3.59 9.32
CA LEU A 45 -19.97 -5.04 9.46
C LEU A 45 -18.88 -5.70 8.62
N LYS A 46 -18.64 -5.23 7.39
CA LYS A 46 -17.53 -5.68 6.55
C LYS A 46 -16.17 -5.45 7.22
N HIS A 47 -15.88 -4.21 7.62
CA HIS A 47 -14.62 -3.85 8.23
C HIS A 47 -14.37 -4.61 9.54
N GLY A 48 -15.40 -4.74 10.39
CA GLY A 48 -15.30 -5.52 11.63
C GLY A 48 -15.02 -7.01 11.38
N ALA A 49 -15.69 -7.61 10.40
CA ALA A 49 -15.45 -9.00 10.01
C ALA A 49 -14.05 -9.21 9.42
N LEU A 50 -13.59 -8.26 8.60
CA LEU A 50 -12.28 -8.30 7.97
C LEU A 50 -11.15 -8.11 8.98
N THR A 51 -11.31 -7.18 9.93
CA THR A 51 -10.37 -6.98 11.04
C THR A 51 -10.27 -8.24 11.91
N ALA A 52 -11.42 -8.85 12.23
CA ALA A 52 -11.44 -10.10 12.98
C ALA A 52 -10.75 -11.25 12.21
N ALA A 53 -10.98 -11.35 10.90
CA ALA A 53 -10.32 -12.34 10.04
C ALA A 53 -8.81 -12.10 9.97
N SER A 54 -8.37 -10.84 9.85
CA SER A 54 -6.96 -10.44 9.87
C SER A 54 -6.26 -10.89 11.15
N ALA A 55 -6.87 -10.63 12.31
CA ALA A 55 -6.30 -10.96 13.61
C ALA A 55 -6.35 -12.46 13.98
N THR A 56 -7.06 -13.30 13.21
CA THR A 56 -7.26 -14.71 13.55
C THR A 56 -6.85 -15.65 12.43
N LEU A 57 -7.54 -15.61 11.29
CA LEU A 57 -7.34 -16.54 10.17
C LEU A 57 -6.13 -16.17 9.32
N PHE A 58 -5.91 -14.88 9.09
CA PHE A 58 -4.82 -14.34 8.28
C PHE A 58 -3.65 -13.81 9.11
N ALA A 59 -3.62 -14.13 10.42
CA ALA A 59 -2.47 -13.84 11.26
C ALA A 59 -1.29 -14.74 10.83
N PRO A 60 -0.04 -14.23 10.80
CA PRO A 60 1.13 -15.02 10.44
C PRO A 60 1.24 -16.33 11.22
N GLU A 61 0.97 -16.31 12.53
CA GLU A 61 1.07 -17.49 13.41
C GLU A 61 0.02 -18.55 13.07
N SER A 62 -1.15 -18.15 12.58
CA SER A 62 -2.20 -19.06 12.14
C SER A 62 -1.88 -19.66 10.77
N LEU A 63 -1.38 -18.85 9.85
CA LEU A 63 -1.00 -19.29 8.50
C LEU A 63 0.20 -20.23 8.54
N ALA A 64 1.22 -19.94 9.37
CA ALA A 64 2.36 -20.83 9.61
C ALA A 64 1.94 -22.20 10.19
N LYS A 65 0.77 -22.28 10.83
CA LYS A 65 0.16 -23.54 11.31
C LYS A 65 -0.76 -24.19 10.27
N ASN A 66 -0.66 -23.78 9.01
CA ASN A 66 -1.48 -24.26 7.89
C ASN A 66 -2.99 -24.08 8.13
N ALA A 67 -3.40 -22.89 8.59
CA ALA A 67 -4.82 -22.56 8.72
C ALA A 67 -5.58 -22.84 7.41
N PRO A 68 -6.71 -23.57 7.44
CA PRO A 68 -7.43 -23.95 6.22
C PRO A 68 -8.23 -22.74 5.68
N ILE A 69 -7.60 -21.99 4.79
CA ILE A 69 -8.21 -20.88 4.04
C ILE A 69 -8.76 -21.42 2.72
N THR A 70 -10.06 -21.23 2.48
CA THR A 70 -10.72 -21.66 1.24
C THR A 70 -10.58 -20.61 0.15
N THR A 71 -10.62 -21.03 -1.12
CA THR A 71 -10.60 -20.09 -2.26
C THR A 71 -11.76 -19.09 -2.21
N GLU A 72 -12.95 -19.52 -1.77
CA GLU A 72 -14.10 -18.64 -1.60
C GLU A 72 -13.83 -17.52 -0.58
N LEU A 73 -13.11 -17.81 0.51
CA LEU A 73 -12.74 -16.80 1.49
C LEU A 73 -11.71 -15.84 0.91
N ILE A 74 -10.72 -16.32 0.15
CA ILE A 74 -9.73 -15.47 -0.55
C ILE A 74 -10.45 -14.54 -1.51
N GLN A 75 -11.40 -15.06 -2.28
CA GLN A 75 -12.20 -14.27 -3.21
C GLN A 75 -13.02 -13.19 -2.48
N ALA A 76 -13.67 -13.54 -1.36
CA ALA A 76 -14.43 -12.59 -0.56
C ALA A 76 -13.56 -11.48 0.04
N VAL A 77 -12.31 -11.78 0.41
CA VAL A 77 -11.33 -10.78 0.86
C VAL A 77 -10.82 -9.94 -0.31
N SER A 78 -10.52 -10.55 -1.47
CA SER A 78 -10.03 -9.83 -2.65
C SER A 78 -11.04 -8.83 -3.21
N GLU A 79 -12.33 -9.14 -3.12
CA GLU A 79 -13.40 -8.20 -3.47
C GLU A 79 -13.38 -6.92 -2.62
N ARG A 80 -12.78 -6.97 -1.42
CA ARG A 80 -12.67 -5.81 -0.51
C ARG A 80 -11.44 -4.95 -0.79
N VAL A 81 -10.46 -5.44 -1.55
CA VAL A 81 -9.31 -4.63 -1.98
C VAL A 81 -9.76 -3.42 -2.80
N MET A 82 -10.83 -3.59 -3.57
CA MET A 82 -11.41 -2.55 -4.42
C MET A 82 -12.50 -1.71 -3.72
N ASP A 83 -12.73 -1.88 -2.42
CA ASP A 83 -13.67 -1.02 -1.68
C ASP A 83 -13.15 0.44 -1.69
N GLU A 84 -14.07 1.41 -1.77
CA GLU A 84 -13.77 2.85 -1.70
C GLU A 84 -13.26 3.28 -0.32
N ASP A 85 -13.62 2.52 0.72
CA ASP A 85 -13.13 2.75 2.08
C ASP A 85 -11.69 2.25 2.21
N THR A 86 -10.73 3.18 2.18
CA THR A 86 -9.30 2.87 2.24
C THR A 86 -8.91 2.02 3.46
N PRO A 87 -9.41 2.27 4.69
CA PRO A 87 -9.15 1.39 5.82
C PRO A 87 -9.58 -0.08 5.57
N CYS A 88 -10.78 -0.31 5.04
CA CYS A 88 -11.23 -1.65 4.66
C CYS A 88 -10.31 -2.29 3.61
N SER A 89 -9.95 -1.53 2.57
CA SER A 89 -9.03 -1.99 1.53
C SER A 89 -7.66 -2.39 2.10
N MET A 90 -7.09 -1.59 3.00
CA MET A 90 -5.80 -1.87 3.63
C MET A 90 -5.83 -3.15 4.48
N VAL A 91 -6.89 -3.38 5.27
CA VAL A 91 -7.00 -4.63 6.04
C VAL A 91 -7.14 -5.83 5.10
N ALA A 92 -7.84 -5.69 3.97
CA ALA A 92 -7.95 -6.75 2.96
C ALA A 92 -6.59 -7.08 2.35
N LEU A 93 -5.84 -6.05 1.95
CA LEU A 93 -4.50 -6.18 1.41
C LEU A 93 -3.55 -6.83 2.42
N GLY A 94 -3.61 -6.45 3.70
CA GLY A 94 -2.83 -7.08 4.76
C GLY A 94 -3.16 -8.57 4.94
N CYS A 95 -4.45 -8.93 4.90
CA CYS A 95 -4.86 -10.34 4.94
C CYS A 95 -4.27 -11.15 3.78
N LEU A 96 -4.37 -10.61 2.56
CA LEU A 96 -3.88 -11.29 1.35
C LEU A 96 -2.36 -11.35 1.31
N GLY A 97 -1.66 -10.28 1.70
CA GLY A 97 -0.21 -10.25 1.80
C GLY A 97 0.31 -11.33 2.74
N ASN A 98 -0.26 -11.44 3.95
CA ASN A 98 0.09 -12.51 4.88
C ASN A 98 -0.20 -13.90 4.28
N TYR A 99 -1.36 -14.08 3.64
CA TYR A 99 -1.70 -15.35 2.99
C TYR A 99 -0.68 -15.76 1.92
N ILE A 100 -0.25 -14.81 1.08
CA ILE A 100 0.72 -15.06 0.01
C ILE A 100 2.08 -15.45 0.61
N LEU A 101 2.55 -14.73 1.63
CA LEU A 101 3.91 -14.92 2.18
C LEU A 101 4.04 -16.16 3.05
N PHE A 102 3.02 -16.51 3.83
CA PHE A 102 3.13 -17.55 4.86
C PHE A 102 2.57 -18.90 4.44
N GLN A 103 2.03 -19.04 3.23
CA GLN A 103 1.50 -20.32 2.76
C GLN A 103 2.55 -21.05 1.90
N GLU A 104 3.43 -21.81 2.57
CA GLU A 104 4.57 -22.54 1.97
C GLU A 104 4.17 -23.59 0.90
N SER A 105 2.92 -24.06 0.90
CA SER A 105 2.43 -25.07 -0.06
C SER A 105 1.16 -24.57 -0.75
N GLN A 106 1.28 -23.55 -1.59
CA GLN A 106 0.17 -23.11 -2.44
C GLN A 106 -0.11 -24.21 -3.49
N LYS A 107 -0.81 -25.28 -3.11
CA LYS A 107 -1.41 -26.26 -4.05
C LYS A 107 -2.28 -25.56 -5.11
N ASN A 108 -2.69 -24.32 -4.82
CA ASN A 108 -3.50 -23.46 -5.65
C ASN A 108 -2.76 -22.18 -6.10
N ALA A 109 -1.41 -22.17 -6.13
CA ALA A 109 -0.61 -20.97 -6.46
C ALA A 109 -1.12 -20.27 -7.72
N ASN A 110 -1.26 -21.02 -8.81
CA ASN A 110 -1.73 -20.48 -10.09
C ASN A 110 -3.14 -19.89 -10.00
N GLN A 111 -4.04 -20.50 -9.22
CA GLN A 111 -5.40 -19.98 -9.04
C GLN A 111 -5.40 -18.67 -8.25
N VAL A 112 -4.58 -18.59 -7.21
CA VAL A 112 -4.43 -17.39 -6.37
C VAL A 112 -3.76 -16.28 -7.17
N GLU A 113 -2.70 -16.57 -7.91
CA GLU A 113 -2.06 -15.62 -8.84
C GLU A 113 -3.06 -15.11 -9.87
N THR A 114 -3.81 -16.01 -10.52
CA THR A 114 -4.84 -15.64 -11.52
C THR A 114 -5.91 -14.73 -10.95
N LEU A 115 -6.33 -14.98 -9.72
CA LEU A 115 -7.35 -14.19 -9.06
C LEU A 115 -6.80 -12.83 -8.60
N LEU A 116 -5.64 -12.81 -7.94
CA LEU A 116 -5.17 -11.65 -7.18
C LEU A 116 -4.34 -10.68 -8.01
N THR A 117 -3.49 -11.14 -8.92
CA THR A 117 -2.60 -10.29 -9.71
C THR A 117 -3.33 -9.12 -10.40
N PRO A 118 -4.41 -9.34 -11.19
CA PRO A 118 -5.10 -8.24 -11.85
C PRO A 118 -5.80 -7.29 -10.86
N ILE A 119 -6.29 -7.79 -9.71
CA ILE A 119 -6.93 -6.96 -8.68
C ILE A 119 -5.89 -6.03 -8.03
N LEU A 120 -4.75 -6.60 -7.63
CA LEU A 120 -3.67 -5.87 -6.98
C LEU A 120 -3.08 -4.83 -7.93
N LEU A 121 -2.84 -5.18 -9.19
CA LEU A 121 -2.32 -4.25 -10.19
C LEU A 121 -3.28 -3.08 -10.46
N ARG A 122 -4.58 -3.34 -10.59
CA ARG A 122 -5.58 -2.27 -10.76
C ARG A 122 -5.65 -1.36 -9.54
N LYS A 123 -5.67 -1.91 -8.32
CA LYS A 123 -5.68 -1.10 -7.10
C LYS A 123 -4.40 -0.28 -6.95
N MET A 124 -3.25 -0.86 -7.29
CA MET A 124 -1.97 -0.16 -7.31
C MET A 124 -1.98 1.01 -8.31
N ASN A 125 -2.54 0.82 -9.50
CA ASN A 125 -2.65 1.90 -10.48
C ASN A 125 -3.60 3.02 -10.01
N GLN A 126 -4.74 2.67 -9.43
CA GLN A 126 -5.65 3.65 -8.79
C GLN A 126 -4.95 4.45 -7.68
N ALA A 127 -4.21 3.78 -6.80
CA ALA A 127 -3.47 4.45 -5.75
C ALA A 127 -2.36 5.37 -6.30
N CYS A 128 -1.70 5.01 -7.41
CA CYS A 128 -0.78 5.93 -8.11
C CYS A 128 -1.51 7.18 -8.63
N ASP A 129 -2.68 7.01 -9.26
CA ASP A 129 -3.50 8.13 -9.75
C ASP A 129 -3.90 9.07 -8.59
N GLU A 130 -4.30 8.49 -7.45
CA GLU A 130 -4.69 9.25 -6.25
C GLU A 130 -3.49 9.98 -5.62
N VAL A 131 -2.32 9.35 -5.51
CA VAL A 131 -1.08 10.00 -5.03
C VAL A 131 -0.74 11.21 -5.89
N GLU A 132 -0.76 11.07 -7.22
CA GLU A 132 -0.47 12.18 -8.12
C GLU A 132 -1.51 13.29 -8.04
N SER A 133 -2.80 12.94 -7.93
CA SER A 133 -3.88 13.92 -7.78
C SER A 133 -3.74 14.71 -6.48
N ILE A 134 -3.54 14.04 -5.35
CA ILE A 134 -3.36 14.68 -4.04
C ILE A 134 -2.10 15.56 -4.06
N ALA A 135 -0.99 15.08 -4.62
CA ALA A 135 0.23 15.87 -4.73
C ALA A 135 0.02 17.17 -5.54
N LYS A 136 -0.70 17.12 -6.66
CA LYS A 136 -1.04 18.32 -7.45
C LYS A 136 -1.93 19.29 -6.67
N GLU A 137 -2.93 18.78 -5.95
CA GLU A 137 -3.80 19.60 -5.11
C GLU A 137 -3.03 20.27 -3.95
N MET A 138 -2.07 19.56 -3.36
CA MET A 138 -1.19 20.11 -2.32
C MET A 138 -0.34 21.26 -2.85
N ILE A 139 0.28 21.11 -4.02
CA ILE A 139 1.07 22.17 -4.67
C ILE A 139 0.18 23.38 -4.97
N ALA A 140 -0.97 23.18 -5.59
CA ALA A 140 -1.90 24.26 -5.91
C ALA A 140 -2.42 24.98 -4.64
N PHE A 141 -2.64 24.23 -3.55
CA PHE A 141 -3.02 24.80 -2.26
C PHE A 141 -1.91 25.69 -1.68
N GLU A 142 -0.65 25.24 -1.72
CA GLU A 142 0.51 26.02 -1.26
C GLU A 142 0.70 27.30 -2.08
N GLU A 143 0.61 27.23 -3.41
CA GLU A 143 0.74 28.39 -4.30
C GLU A 143 -0.37 29.44 -4.09
N SER A 144 -1.55 29.00 -3.65
CA SER A 144 -2.69 29.91 -3.37
C SER A 144 -2.57 30.67 -2.05
N GLN A 145 -1.65 30.28 -1.15
CA GLN A 145 -1.48 30.98 0.12
C GLN A 145 -0.72 32.28 -0.10
N PRO A 146 -1.25 33.44 0.35
CA PRO A 146 -0.53 34.70 0.23
C PRO A 146 0.78 34.60 1.01
N SER A 147 1.90 34.80 0.32
CA SER A 147 3.24 34.85 0.91
C SER A 147 3.19 35.85 2.06
N GLN A 148 3.17 35.38 3.31
CA GLN A 148 3.40 36.24 4.47
C GLN A 148 4.89 36.57 4.56
N GLU A 149 5.46 37.10 3.47
CA GLU A 149 6.70 37.87 3.51
C GLU A 149 6.32 39.27 4.00
N GLY A 150 6.08 39.36 5.30
CA GLY A 150 5.93 40.64 5.96
C GLY A 150 7.30 41.24 6.19
N ASP A 151 7.62 42.30 5.44
CA ASP A 151 8.61 43.30 5.81
C ASP A 151 8.43 43.62 7.29
N MET A 152 9.47 43.30 8.06
CA MET A 152 9.56 43.58 9.48
C MET A 152 9.91 45.07 9.64
N GLU A 153 9.01 45.96 9.24
CA GLU A 153 9.14 47.38 9.57
C GLU A 153 8.68 47.58 11.02
N THR A 154 9.67 47.82 11.87
CA THR A 154 9.57 48.22 13.27
C THR A 154 8.59 49.37 13.46
N VAL A 155 7.40 49.08 13.96
CA VAL A 155 6.53 50.11 14.56
C VAL A 155 6.13 49.66 15.97
N GLU A 156 6.83 50.24 16.94
CA GLU A 156 6.39 50.31 18.33
C GLU A 156 5.04 51.02 18.41
N SER A 157 3.95 50.31 18.77
CA SER A 157 2.97 50.85 19.72
C SER A 157 1.86 49.87 20.17
N LYS A 158 1.74 49.81 21.50
CA LYS A 158 0.52 49.66 22.33
C LYS A 158 -0.34 48.39 22.18
N LYS A 159 -0.13 47.50 23.16
CA LYS A 159 -1.04 46.49 23.74
C LYS A 159 -2.54 46.76 23.51
N LYS A 160 -3.18 45.96 22.65
CA LYS A 160 -4.60 45.58 22.79
C LYS A 160 -4.77 44.09 22.54
N LYS A 161 -5.16 43.38 23.61
CA LYS A 161 -5.52 41.96 23.68
C LYS A 161 -6.68 41.67 22.71
N LYS A 162 -6.40 41.19 21.50
CA LYS A 162 -7.41 40.56 20.63
C LYS A 162 -7.11 39.07 20.53
N LYS A 163 -7.93 38.26 21.21
CA LYS A 163 -8.06 36.81 20.97
C LYS A 163 -8.69 36.65 19.57
N GLY A 164 -7.89 36.53 18.52
CA GLY A 164 -8.34 36.36 17.14
C GLY A 164 -7.79 35.08 16.54
N GLY A 165 -8.68 34.20 16.10
CA GLY A 165 -8.38 32.82 15.69
C GLY A 165 -7.50 32.69 14.45
N LYS A 166 -6.26 32.27 14.64
CA LYS A 166 -5.41 31.62 13.62
C LYS A 166 -5.56 30.10 13.76
N LYS A 167 -6.50 29.44 13.05
CA LYS A 167 -6.59 27.96 13.01
C LYS A 167 -7.09 27.26 11.72
N PRO A 168 -7.46 27.90 10.59
CA PRO A 168 -7.99 27.11 9.46
C PRO A 168 -6.94 26.41 8.58
N VAL A 169 -5.76 27.02 8.32
CA VAL A 169 -4.80 26.52 7.31
C VAL A 169 -4.12 25.19 7.70
N ALA A 170 -3.66 25.06 8.95
CA ALA A 170 -2.96 23.86 9.41
C ALA A 170 -3.84 22.59 9.32
N LYS A 171 -5.16 22.73 9.48
CA LYS A 171 -6.11 21.61 9.46
C LYS A 171 -6.33 21.05 8.05
N SER A 172 -6.21 21.89 7.01
CA SER A 172 -6.36 21.44 5.62
C SER A 172 -5.16 20.65 5.15
N MET A 173 -3.95 21.10 5.48
CA MET A 173 -2.71 20.42 5.09
C MET A 173 -2.54 19.06 5.80
N GLU A 174 -2.95 18.98 7.07
CA GLU A 174 -3.01 17.71 7.80
C GLU A 174 -3.93 16.70 7.10
N LYS A 175 -5.06 17.14 6.54
CA LYS A 175 -5.97 16.27 5.79
C LYS A 175 -5.32 15.71 4.51
N PHE A 176 -4.61 16.56 3.74
CA PHE A 176 -3.89 16.10 2.55
C PHE A 176 -2.79 15.11 2.90
N THR A 177 -2.05 15.39 3.97
CA THR A 177 -0.99 14.51 4.48
C THR A 177 -1.54 13.13 4.86
N LEU A 178 -2.64 13.09 5.61
CA LEU A 178 -3.27 11.82 5.96
C LEU A 178 -3.74 11.06 4.72
N ALA A 179 -4.42 11.75 3.79
CA ALA A 179 -4.91 11.13 2.57
C ALA A 179 -3.79 10.56 1.69
N ILE A 180 -2.69 11.31 1.49
CA ILE A 180 -1.57 10.81 0.68
C ILE A 180 -0.86 9.64 1.35
N MET A 181 -0.71 9.66 2.67
CA MET A 181 -0.07 8.57 3.43
C MET A 181 -0.91 7.29 3.43
N GLU A 182 -2.24 7.41 3.44
CA GLU A 182 -3.14 6.28 3.24
C GLU A 182 -2.89 5.61 1.87
N GLN A 183 -2.73 6.40 0.80
CA GLN A 183 -2.44 5.86 -0.53
C GLN A 183 -1.05 5.24 -0.64
N TRP A 184 -0.03 5.84 -0.01
CA TRP A 184 1.29 5.21 0.09
C TRP A 184 1.24 3.87 0.82
N SER A 185 0.40 3.77 1.86
CA SER A 185 0.21 2.52 2.60
C SER A 185 -0.45 1.45 1.72
N VAL A 186 -1.47 1.83 0.93
CA VAL A 186 -2.10 0.95 -0.06
C VAL A 186 -1.07 0.46 -1.09
N LEU A 187 -0.26 1.37 -1.66
CA LEU A 187 0.80 1.02 -2.61
C LEU A 187 1.79 0.03 -2.00
N SER A 188 2.24 0.29 -0.77
CA SER A 188 3.20 -0.57 -0.07
C SER A 188 2.64 -1.98 0.11
N LEU A 189 1.39 -2.11 0.56
CA LEU A 189 0.74 -3.41 0.78
C LEU A 189 0.48 -4.15 -0.54
N CYS A 190 0.03 -3.44 -1.58
CA CYS A 190 -0.15 -4.01 -2.92
C CYS A 190 1.17 -4.56 -3.47
N LEU A 191 2.24 -3.76 -3.43
CA LEU A 191 3.56 -4.15 -3.91
C LEU A 191 4.15 -5.30 -3.10
N HIS A 192 3.97 -5.29 -1.79
CA HIS A 192 4.40 -6.39 -0.94
C HIS A 192 3.72 -7.72 -1.32
N ALA A 193 2.40 -7.68 -1.53
CA ALA A 193 1.63 -8.85 -1.97
C ALA A 193 2.03 -9.31 -3.38
N ILE A 194 2.16 -8.39 -4.34
CA ILE A 194 2.59 -8.72 -5.72
C ILE A 194 4.00 -9.30 -5.72
N CYS A 195 4.93 -8.72 -4.95
CA CYS A 195 6.29 -9.22 -4.80
C CYS A 195 6.27 -10.69 -4.34
N GLY A 196 5.49 -11.00 -3.31
CA GLY A 196 5.34 -12.37 -2.83
C GLY A 196 4.74 -13.31 -3.88
N LEU A 197 3.75 -12.85 -4.66
CA LEU A 197 3.19 -13.64 -5.75
C LEU A 197 4.25 -13.95 -6.81
N VAL A 198 4.95 -12.94 -7.31
CA VAL A 198 6.00 -13.08 -8.33
C VAL A 198 7.09 -14.04 -7.85
N GLU A 199 7.56 -13.89 -6.62
CA GLU A 199 8.58 -14.78 -6.04
C GLU A 199 8.09 -16.21 -5.84
N SER A 200 6.79 -16.40 -5.61
CA SER A 200 6.18 -17.72 -5.47
C SER A 200 5.88 -18.41 -6.81
N THR A 201 5.75 -17.67 -7.91
CA THR A 201 5.34 -18.20 -9.22
C THR A 201 6.43 -18.19 -10.30
N ALA A 202 7.57 -17.54 -10.06
CA ALA A 202 8.68 -17.38 -11.01
C ALA A 202 9.21 -18.71 -11.61
N THR A 203 9.00 -19.86 -10.95
CA THR A 203 9.46 -21.17 -11.45
C THR A 203 8.45 -21.91 -12.34
N THR A 204 7.26 -21.35 -12.59
CA THR A 204 6.19 -22.03 -13.35
C THR A 204 6.21 -21.65 -14.83
N ASN A 205 5.95 -22.62 -15.71
CA ASN A 205 6.04 -22.47 -17.17
C ASN A 205 5.38 -21.17 -17.68
N GLU A 206 6.21 -20.31 -18.32
CA GLU A 206 5.97 -18.89 -18.62
C GLU A 206 4.67 -18.57 -19.37
N SER A 207 4.15 -19.49 -20.19
CA SER A 207 2.94 -19.28 -20.99
C SER A 207 1.64 -19.32 -20.18
N SER A 208 1.70 -19.73 -18.91
CA SER A 208 0.54 -19.88 -18.04
C SER A 208 0.48 -18.85 -16.90
N SER A 209 1.56 -18.08 -16.68
CA SER A 209 1.57 -17.07 -15.62
C SER A 209 0.72 -15.87 -16.02
N VAL A 210 -0.08 -15.39 -15.07
CA VAL A 210 -0.93 -14.21 -15.27
C VAL A 210 -0.11 -12.94 -15.46
N LEU A 211 1.12 -12.90 -14.93
CA LEU A 211 2.08 -11.83 -15.19
C LEU A 211 2.44 -11.72 -16.67
N TYR A 212 2.39 -12.83 -17.42
CA TYR A 212 2.57 -12.80 -18.88
C TYR A 212 1.42 -12.04 -19.56
N HIS A 213 0.19 -12.32 -19.17
CA HIS A 213 -1.01 -11.71 -19.76
C HIS A 213 -1.22 -10.26 -19.33
N GLU A 214 -0.86 -9.92 -18.09
CA GLU A 214 -0.97 -8.58 -17.51
C GLU A 214 0.34 -7.79 -17.61
N ARG A 215 1.27 -8.20 -18.47
CA ARG A 215 2.66 -7.68 -18.52
C ARG A 215 2.74 -6.17 -18.69
N GLU A 216 1.93 -5.60 -19.58
CA GLU A 216 1.93 -4.16 -19.85
C GLU A 216 1.47 -3.38 -18.61
N LEU A 217 0.37 -3.80 -17.99
CA LEU A 217 -0.15 -3.20 -16.77
C LEU A 217 0.83 -3.38 -15.60
N PHE A 218 1.44 -4.57 -15.47
CA PHE A 218 2.45 -4.87 -14.47
C PHE A 218 3.65 -3.93 -14.59
N LEU A 219 4.27 -3.86 -15.76
CA LEU A 219 5.44 -3.00 -16.01
C LEU A 219 5.08 -1.53 -15.83
N GLY A 220 3.99 -1.07 -16.43
CA GLY A 220 3.55 0.32 -16.35
C GLY A 220 3.32 0.75 -14.89
N THR A 221 2.60 -0.06 -14.12
CA THR A 221 2.22 0.30 -12.75
C THR A 221 3.39 0.18 -11.78
N THR A 222 4.23 -0.86 -11.89
CA THR A 222 5.40 -1.04 -11.00
C THR A 222 6.46 0.02 -11.24
N LEU A 223 6.77 0.35 -12.50
CA LEU A 223 7.70 1.43 -12.84
C LEU A 223 7.18 2.81 -12.43
N ARG A 224 5.87 3.05 -12.60
CA ARG A 224 5.25 4.30 -12.12
C ARG A 224 5.33 4.42 -10.60
N SER A 225 5.04 3.35 -9.87
CA SER A 225 5.16 3.31 -8.40
C SER A 225 6.59 3.58 -7.94
N LEU A 226 7.59 2.96 -8.61
CA LEU A 226 9.01 3.20 -8.34
C LEU A 226 9.39 4.67 -8.57
N ARG A 227 8.96 5.26 -9.70
CA ARG A 227 9.23 6.65 -10.05
C ARG A 227 8.67 7.60 -8.99
N LEU A 228 7.38 7.49 -8.69
CA LEU A 228 6.71 8.33 -7.70
C LEU A 228 7.38 8.19 -6.31
N GLY A 229 7.67 6.96 -5.89
CA GLY A 229 8.32 6.71 -4.61
C GLY A 229 9.73 7.31 -4.53
N ALA A 230 10.54 7.14 -5.58
CA ALA A 230 11.91 7.67 -5.63
C ALA A 230 11.95 9.20 -5.63
N GLU A 231 11.03 9.84 -6.37
CA GLU A 231 10.86 11.29 -6.37
C GLU A 231 10.47 11.78 -4.97
N MET A 232 9.47 11.16 -4.33
CA MET A 232 9.02 11.54 -2.99
C MET A 232 10.11 11.34 -1.93
N VAL A 233 10.83 10.22 -1.93
CA VAL A 233 11.98 10.00 -1.03
C VAL A 233 13.04 11.09 -1.19
N THR A 234 13.30 11.52 -2.43
CA THR A 234 14.25 12.61 -2.71
C THR A 234 13.75 13.94 -2.15
N VAL A 235 12.46 14.25 -2.31
CA VAL A 235 11.82 15.44 -1.74
C VAL A 235 11.91 15.45 -0.21
N LEU A 236 11.66 14.31 0.44
CA LEU A 236 11.72 14.15 1.90
C LEU A 236 13.15 14.22 2.46
N ALA A 237 14.16 13.87 1.66
CA ALA A 237 15.55 13.98 2.07
C ALA A 237 16.11 15.40 1.97
N SER A 238 15.53 16.23 1.10
CA SER A 238 15.96 17.62 0.94
C SER A 238 15.84 18.40 2.26
N PRO A 239 16.88 19.14 2.69
CA PRO A 239 16.84 19.92 3.93
C PRO A 239 15.93 21.16 3.84
N ASP A 240 15.65 21.65 2.62
CA ASP A 240 15.05 22.97 2.39
C ASP A 240 13.55 22.94 2.04
N THR A 241 12.91 21.77 2.06
CA THR A 241 11.50 21.65 1.65
C THR A 241 10.56 21.84 2.83
N ASN A 242 9.74 22.90 2.79
CA ASN A 242 8.60 23.06 3.72
C ASN A 242 7.67 21.83 3.69
N MET A 243 7.62 21.15 2.53
CA MET A 243 6.91 19.90 2.29
C MET A 243 7.35 18.76 3.22
N LYS A 244 8.65 18.66 3.59
CA LYS A 244 9.15 17.65 4.54
C LYS A 244 8.49 17.75 5.91
N LYS A 245 8.27 18.98 6.40
CA LYS A 245 7.59 19.21 7.69
C LYS A 245 6.12 18.83 7.63
N SER A 246 5.53 18.75 6.44
CA SER A 246 4.12 18.45 6.29
C SER A 246 3.84 16.98 6.07
N ILE A 247 4.60 16.28 5.21
CA ILE A 247 4.18 14.97 4.68
C ILE A 247 4.60 13.79 5.57
N ALA A 248 5.80 13.84 6.13
CA ALA A 248 6.35 12.75 6.94
C ALA A 248 6.85 13.30 8.27
N THR A 249 5.91 13.49 9.20
CA THR A 249 6.22 14.01 10.54
C THR A 249 6.79 12.94 11.45
N LYS A 250 6.56 11.66 11.11
CA LYS A 250 7.00 10.49 11.87
C LYS A 250 7.91 9.59 11.03
N GLU A 251 8.91 9.00 11.67
CA GLU A 251 9.85 8.06 11.06
C GLU A 251 9.14 6.91 10.33
N ASN A 252 8.04 6.40 10.90
CA ASN A 252 7.22 5.35 10.30
C ASN A 252 6.62 5.73 8.93
N GLU A 253 6.32 7.01 8.68
CA GLU A 253 5.73 7.47 7.42
C GLU A 253 6.77 7.46 6.30
N SER A 254 8.01 7.86 6.60
CA SER A 254 9.14 7.77 5.67
C SER A 254 9.47 6.32 5.29
N ASN A 255 9.25 5.38 6.23
CA ASN A 255 9.48 3.96 5.97
C ASN A 255 8.49 3.40 4.95
N ILE A 256 7.22 3.81 4.98
CA ILE A 256 6.20 3.33 4.02
C ILE A 256 6.57 3.68 2.57
N ILE A 257 7.03 4.92 2.32
CA ILE A 257 7.42 5.34 0.97
C ILE A 257 8.71 4.62 0.54
N SER A 258 9.64 4.41 1.47
CA SER A 258 10.85 3.61 1.25
C SER A 258 10.54 2.15 0.93
N ASP A 259 9.52 1.58 1.58
CA ASP A 259 9.01 0.24 1.32
C ASP A 259 8.40 0.15 -0.07
N VAL A 260 7.63 1.15 -0.51
CA VAL A 260 7.11 1.23 -1.88
C VAL A 260 8.25 1.19 -2.90
N VAL A 261 9.30 2.00 -2.72
CA VAL A 261 10.47 1.98 -3.61
C VAL A 261 11.12 0.60 -3.62
N THR A 262 11.33 0.03 -2.43
CA THR A 262 12.01 -1.27 -2.25
C THR A 262 11.22 -2.42 -2.86
N TYR A 263 9.92 -2.51 -2.59
CA TYR A 263 9.08 -3.58 -3.12
C TYR A 263 8.80 -3.41 -4.61
N ALA A 264 8.67 -2.18 -5.13
CA ALA A 264 8.54 -1.97 -6.58
C ALA A 264 9.75 -2.52 -7.34
N ILE A 265 10.96 -2.15 -6.92
CA ILE A 265 12.17 -2.63 -7.60
C ILE A 265 12.44 -4.11 -7.36
N ARG A 266 12.17 -4.62 -6.15
CA ARG A 266 12.29 -6.05 -5.85
C ARG A 266 11.34 -6.87 -6.72
N THR A 267 10.10 -6.42 -6.85
CA THR A 267 9.09 -7.06 -7.72
C THR A 267 9.56 -7.14 -9.17
N ILE A 268 10.14 -6.05 -9.71
CA ILE A 268 10.70 -6.05 -11.06
C ILE A 268 11.90 -6.99 -11.16
N HIS A 269 12.79 -6.98 -10.17
CA HIS A 269 13.96 -7.86 -10.12
C HIS A 269 13.54 -9.33 -10.12
N SER A 270 12.64 -9.73 -9.22
CA SER A 270 12.13 -11.10 -9.14
C SER A 270 11.40 -11.52 -10.42
N ALA A 271 10.76 -10.58 -11.14
CA ALA A 271 10.16 -10.87 -12.45
C ALA A 271 11.18 -10.99 -13.59
N CYS A 272 12.39 -10.42 -13.43
CA CYS A 272 13.50 -10.59 -14.36
C CYS A 272 14.27 -11.90 -14.12
N ASP A 273 14.30 -12.39 -12.89
CA ASP A 273 14.98 -13.63 -12.53
C ASP A 273 14.44 -14.80 -13.34
N ASP A 274 15.35 -15.50 -14.04
CA ASP A 274 15.06 -16.64 -14.90
C ASP A 274 13.98 -16.42 -16.00
N ASN A 275 13.66 -15.16 -16.34
CA ASN A 275 12.62 -14.83 -17.32
C ASN A 275 13.15 -13.93 -18.46
N PRO A 276 13.84 -14.51 -19.46
CA PRO A 276 14.44 -13.73 -20.55
C PRO A 276 13.41 -13.03 -21.45
N GLN A 277 12.18 -13.55 -21.51
CA GLN A 277 11.10 -12.91 -22.28
C GLN A 277 10.62 -11.63 -21.60
N PHE A 278 10.44 -11.66 -20.28
CA PHE A 278 10.10 -10.47 -19.52
C PHE A 278 11.19 -9.42 -19.63
N VAL A 279 12.46 -9.82 -19.53
CA VAL A 279 13.61 -8.92 -19.75
C VAL A 279 13.58 -8.32 -21.17
N SER A 280 13.29 -9.12 -22.18
CA SER A 280 13.14 -8.64 -23.56
C SER A 280 12.01 -7.62 -23.70
N SER A 281 10.87 -7.85 -23.05
CA SER A 281 9.76 -6.88 -23.02
C SER A 281 10.07 -5.62 -22.23
N LEU A 282 10.77 -5.74 -21.10
CA LEU A 282 11.27 -4.58 -20.35
C LEU A 282 12.16 -3.73 -21.26
N LEU A 283 13.08 -4.37 -22.01
CA LEU A 283 13.95 -3.69 -22.98
C LEU A 283 13.21 -3.09 -24.17
N ALA A 284 12.13 -3.73 -24.62
CA ALA A 284 11.34 -3.31 -25.76
C ALA A 284 10.22 -2.31 -25.44
N ALA A 285 9.86 -2.12 -24.16
CA ALA A 285 8.81 -1.19 -23.76
C ALA A 285 9.10 0.21 -24.34
N ASN A 286 8.20 0.66 -25.24
CA ASN A 286 8.39 1.64 -26.33
C ASN A 286 8.64 3.12 -25.94
N GLY A 287 9.29 3.38 -24.80
CA GLY A 287 9.83 4.70 -24.42
C GLY A 287 11.36 4.81 -24.49
N GLY A 288 12.05 3.74 -24.90
CA GLY A 288 13.47 3.72 -25.26
C GLY A 288 14.49 3.81 -24.11
N ASN A 289 14.32 4.74 -23.17
CA ASN A 289 15.31 5.02 -22.12
C ASN A 289 14.72 5.36 -20.74
N ASP A 290 13.42 5.61 -20.59
CA ASP A 290 12.85 6.09 -19.32
C ASP A 290 13.09 5.15 -18.15
N TRP A 291 12.75 3.87 -18.29
CA TRP A 291 12.96 2.90 -17.23
C TRP A 291 14.45 2.62 -17.01
N LYS A 292 15.25 2.58 -18.09
CA LYS A 292 16.71 2.39 -18.01
C LYS A 292 17.33 3.52 -17.20
N THR A 293 16.97 4.76 -17.53
CA THR A 293 17.43 5.97 -16.84
C THR A 293 16.99 5.93 -15.38
N LEU A 294 15.74 5.56 -15.10
CA LEU A 294 15.23 5.44 -13.74
C LEU A 294 16.02 4.39 -12.92
N ILE A 295 16.17 3.16 -13.43
CA ILE A 295 16.87 2.08 -12.71
C ILE A 295 18.37 2.40 -12.56
N ILE A 296 19.04 2.83 -13.63
CA ILE A 296 20.47 3.14 -13.61
C ILE A 296 20.78 4.32 -12.69
N SER A 297 20.00 5.41 -12.76
CA SER A 297 20.19 6.55 -11.84
C SER A 297 19.89 6.17 -10.39
N SER A 298 18.93 5.26 -10.16
CA SER A 298 18.59 4.77 -8.82
C SER A 298 19.74 3.97 -8.17
N VAL A 299 20.59 3.28 -8.93
CA VAL A 299 21.78 2.59 -8.38
C VAL A 299 22.70 3.56 -7.64
N GLY A 300 22.94 4.74 -8.24
CA GLY A 300 23.82 5.77 -7.69
C GLY A 300 23.18 6.67 -6.64
N ASN A 301 21.85 6.69 -6.55
CA ASN A 301 21.12 7.58 -5.65
C ASN A 301 21.23 7.11 -4.19
N THR A 302 22.09 7.75 -3.40
CA THR A 302 22.33 7.42 -1.99
C THR A 302 21.18 7.78 -1.05
N VAL A 303 20.18 8.52 -1.54
CA VAL A 303 18.97 8.83 -0.79
C VAL A 303 18.01 7.64 -0.77
N LEU A 304 18.03 6.81 -1.81
CA LEU A 304 17.16 5.63 -1.88
C LEU A 304 17.62 4.54 -0.90
N PRO A 305 16.68 3.69 -0.42
CA PRO A 305 17.01 2.57 0.46
C PRO A 305 18.09 1.66 -0.13
N THR A 306 19.07 1.26 0.68
CA THR A 306 20.19 0.40 0.23
C THR A 306 19.70 -0.87 -0.46
N LEU A 307 18.64 -1.50 0.07
CA LEU A 307 18.06 -2.71 -0.51
C LEU A 307 17.48 -2.45 -1.89
N ALA A 308 16.76 -1.34 -2.09
CA ALA A 308 16.23 -0.96 -3.40
C ALA A 308 17.35 -0.82 -4.45
N ARG A 309 18.45 -0.15 -4.07
CA ARG A 309 19.63 0.05 -4.93
C ARG A 309 20.30 -1.27 -5.30
N LEU A 310 20.33 -2.23 -4.38
CA LEU A 310 20.84 -3.58 -4.64
C LEU A 310 19.99 -4.31 -5.69
N HIS A 311 18.65 -4.24 -5.60
CA HIS A 311 17.78 -4.81 -6.63
C HIS A 311 17.92 -4.10 -7.99
N CYS A 312 18.12 -2.78 -8.03
CA CYS A 312 18.46 -2.07 -9.26
C CYS A 312 19.74 -2.63 -9.90
N CYS A 313 20.75 -2.94 -9.09
CA CYS A 313 21.99 -3.56 -9.58
C CYS A 313 21.73 -4.94 -10.19
N GLY A 314 20.91 -5.76 -9.51
CA GLY A 314 20.51 -7.09 -10.00
C GLY A 314 19.83 -7.04 -11.36
N ILE A 315 18.79 -6.22 -11.50
CA ILE A 315 18.08 -6.01 -12.79
C ILE A 315 19.07 -5.62 -13.89
N THR A 316 19.97 -4.69 -13.59
CA THR A 316 20.95 -4.24 -14.57
C THR A 316 21.88 -5.38 -15.02
N ILE A 317 22.36 -6.19 -14.08
CA ILE A 317 23.23 -7.34 -14.38
C ILE A 317 22.49 -8.33 -15.27
N ILE A 318 21.23 -8.66 -14.95
CA ILE A 318 20.39 -9.56 -15.73
C ILE A 318 20.17 -9.03 -17.15
N CYS A 319 19.77 -7.76 -17.30
CA CYS A 319 19.60 -7.13 -18.60
C CYS A 319 20.89 -7.17 -19.44
N ARG A 320 22.05 -6.98 -18.82
CA ARG A 320 23.35 -7.05 -19.50
C ARG A 320 23.69 -8.47 -19.95
N GLN A 321 23.47 -9.46 -19.10
CA GLN A 321 23.73 -10.87 -19.43
C GLN A 321 22.88 -11.32 -20.63
N ILE A 322 21.62 -10.90 -20.69
CA ILE A 322 20.69 -11.31 -21.76
C ILE A 322 20.94 -10.56 -23.06
N THR A 323 21.18 -9.24 -23.01
CA THR A 323 21.36 -8.43 -24.24
C THR A 323 22.71 -8.63 -24.91
N LYS A 324 23.73 -9.12 -24.19
CA LYS A 324 25.14 -9.09 -24.62
C LYS A 324 25.60 -7.70 -25.10
N SER A 325 24.89 -6.63 -24.71
CA SER A 325 25.15 -5.27 -25.18
C SER A 325 26.20 -4.60 -24.30
N ASP A 326 27.21 -4.00 -24.94
CA ASP A 326 28.22 -3.19 -24.28
C ASP A 326 27.71 -1.80 -23.85
N GLU A 327 26.50 -1.37 -24.25
CA GLU A 327 25.94 -0.08 -23.83
C GLU A 327 25.70 0.00 -22.32
N LEU A 328 25.45 -1.14 -21.66
CA LEU A 328 25.32 -1.23 -20.21
C LEU A 328 26.69 -1.20 -19.48
N THR A 329 27.80 -1.02 -20.20
CA THR A 329 29.18 -1.01 -19.65
C THR A 329 29.51 0.27 -18.89
N GLN A 330 28.71 1.34 -18.98
CA GLN A 330 28.85 2.53 -18.11
C GLN A 330 28.73 2.18 -16.61
N ILE A 331 28.24 0.99 -16.30
CA ILE A 331 28.06 0.46 -14.94
C ILE A 331 29.34 -0.26 -14.48
N ARG A 332 30.52 0.25 -14.85
CA ARG A 332 31.79 -0.10 -14.17
C ARG A 332 31.85 0.48 -12.75
N TYR A 333 30.99 1.45 -12.43
CA TYR A 333 30.88 2.08 -11.11
C TYR A 333 30.31 1.16 -10.02
N THR A 334 29.52 0.13 -10.34
CA THR A 334 29.03 -0.84 -9.33
C THR A 334 30.16 -1.61 -8.67
N SER A 335 31.27 -1.88 -9.38
CA SER A 335 32.45 -2.52 -8.78
C SER A 335 33.12 -1.66 -7.70
N LYS A 336 33.04 -0.33 -7.79
CA LYS A 336 33.48 0.59 -6.74
C LYS A 336 32.45 0.65 -5.61
N TRP A 337 31.16 0.66 -5.93
CA TRP A 337 30.09 0.69 -4.93
C TRP A 337 30.07 -0.58 -4.05
N LEU A 338 30.25 -1.77 -4.64
CA LEU A 338 30.35 -3.05 -3.91
C LEU A 338 31.51 -3.09 -2.91
N LYS A 339 32.57 -2.28 -3.10
CA LYS A 339 33.68 -2.18 -2.15
C LYS A 339 33.31 -1.40 -0.88
N HIS A 340 32.24 -0.61 -0.90
CA HIS A 340 31.78 0.22 0.22
C HIS A 340 30.63 -0.42 1.02
N ILE A 341 30.20 -1.64 0.66
CA ILE A 341 29.13 -2.39 1.36
C ILE A 341 29.72 -3.43 2.35
N LYS A 342 31.05 -3.55 2.42
CA LYS A 342 31.73 -4.30 3.49
C LYS A 342 31.89 -3.43 4.72
#